data_AF-A0A921HYN3-F1
#
_entry.id   AF-A0A921HYN3-F1
#
_cell.length_a   1.000
_cell.length_b   1.000
_cell.length_c   1.000
_cell.angle_alpha   90.00
_cell.angle_beta   90.00
_cell.angle_gamma   90.00
#
_symmetry.space_group_name_H-M   'P 1'
#
loop_
_entity.id
_entity.type
_entity.pdbx_description
1 polymer ?
#
loop_
_entity_poly.entity_id
_entity_poly.type
_entity_poly.pdbx_seq_one_letter_code
_entity_poly.pdbx_strand_id
1 'polypeptide(L)'
;MKAKVSLKKLIVSSLFLTLGVSAFAFQNNDFVYNSKEVNGLKVSQSVYKNNNNLLSNYLEYHFKYDDQQRIVEHEAVCWDENQKTWKKVMCVRYAYDDNQVTTSYYKWSNRKGCYVEVPEKTVTMYLTAR
;
A
#
# COMPACT_ATOMS: atom_id res chain seq x y z
N MET A 1 45.33 16.15 -15.99
CA MET A 1 44.09 15.31 -16.01
C MET A 1 43.90 14.79 -14.58
N LYS A 2 42.73 14.86 -13.95
CA LYS A 2 41.54 14.08 -14.31
C LYS A 2 40.24 14.76 -13.80
N ALA A 3 39.26 14.72 -14.70
CA ALA A 3 37.81 14.95 -14.62
C ALA A 3 37.18 15.61 -13.38
N LYS A 4 36.54 16.76 -13.63
CA LYS A 4 35.31 17.19 -12.95
C LYS A 4 34.25 16.10 -13.11
N VAL A 5 33.66 15.64 -12.00
CA VAL A 5 32.38 14.94 -12.03
C VAL A 5 31.35 15.85 -11.35
N SER A 6 30.55 16.52 -12.17
CA SER A 6 29.29 17.14 -11.73
C SER A 6 28.28 16.02 -11.58
N LEU A 7 27.86 15.71 -10.35
CA LEU A 7 26.82 14.72 -10.10
C LEU A 7 25.46 15.44 -10.01
N LYS A 8 24.80 15.51 -11.16
CA LYS A 8 23.40 15.92 -11.31
C LYS A 8 22.48 14.89 -10.61
N LYS A 9 21.48 15.39 -9.89
CA LYS A 9 20.24 14.70 -9.45
C LYS A 9 20.45 13.44 -8.60
N LEU A 10 20.50 13.60 -7.28
CA LEU A 10 20.13 12.51 -6.38
C LEU A 10 18.63 12.59 -6.13
N ILE A 11 17.88 11.70 -6.79
CA ILE A 11 16.45 11.47 -6.56
C ILE A 11 16.29 11.10 -5.09
N VAL A 12 15.45 11.87 -4.37
CA VAL A 12 15.03 11.54 -2.99
C VAL A 12 14.17 10.28 -3.07
N SER A 13 14.82 9.13 -2.95
CA SER A 13 14.18 7.83 -2.78
C SER A 13 14.66 7.26 -1.45
N SER A 14 14.12 7.76 -0.34
CA SER A 14 14.28 7.08 0.95
C SER A 14 13.16 7.44 1.92
N LEU A 15 11.96 6.96 1.63
CA LEU A 15 11.10 6.37 2.68
C LEU A 15 10.13 5.36 2.03
N PHE A 16 10.69 4.28 1.47
CA PHE A 16 9.90 3.05 1.40
C PHE A 16 9.69 2.61 2.84
N LEU A 17 8.46 2.76 3.33
CA LEU A 17 8.05 2.14 4.58
C LEU A 17 8.16 0.62 4.36
N THR A 18 9.31 0.07 4.75
CA THR A 18 9.54 -1.37 4.80
C THR A 18 8.68 -1.92 5.94
N LEU A 19 7.41 -2.24 5.63
CA LEU A 19 6.84 -3.44 6.20
C LEU A 19 7.54 -4.59 5.47
N GLY A 20 8.63 -5.06 6.07
CA GLY A 20 9.38 -6.20 5.57
C GLY A 20 8.48 -7.43 5.53
N VAL A 21 7.96 -7.74 4.35
CA VAL A 21 7.87 -9.15 3.96
C VAL A 21 9.29 -9.48 3.51
N SER A 22 10.07 -10.07 4.41
CA SER A 22 11.29 -10.76 4.01
C SER A 22 10.91 -11.69 2.86
N ALA A 23 11.51 -11.46 1.69
CA ALA A 23 11.51 -12.42 0.60
C ALA A 23 12.37 -13.62 1.03
N PHE A 24 11.88 -14.41 1.97
CA PHE A 24 12.16 -15.82 1.93
C PHE A 24 11.42 -16.31 0.70
N ALA A 25 12.17 -16.70 -0.33
CA ALA A 25 11.64 -17.54 -1.40
C ALA A 25 11.27 -18.88 -0.77
N PHE A 26 10.14 -18.93 -0.07
CA PHE A 26 9.45 -20.17 0.19
C PHE A 26 8.88 -20.60 -1.16
N GLN A 27 9.24 -21.82 -1.53
CA GLN A 27 8.90 -22.49 -2.77
C GLN A 27 7.40 -22.83 -2.82
N ASN A 28 6.52 -21.82 -2.77
CA ASN A 28 5.08 -21.91 -2.96
C ASN A 28 4.60 -20.59 -3.59
N ASN A 29 4.46 -20.56 -4.93
CA ASN A 29 3.90 -19.43 -5.69
C ASN A 29 2.37 -19.37 -5.52
N ASP A 30 1.88 -19.30 -4.28
CA ASP A 30 0.45 -19.36 -3.94
C ASP A 30 -0.34 -18.13 -4.42
N PHE A 31 0.36 -17.02 -4.69
CA PHE A 31 -0.24 -15.76 -5.10
C PHE A 31 0.40 -15.14 -6.34
N VAL A 32 -0.43 -14.55 -7.18
CA VAL A 32 -0.04 -13.75 -8.35
C VAL A 32 -0.52 -12.32 -8.15
N TYR A 33 0.33 -11.34 -8.48
CA TYR A 33 0.08 -9.92 -8.28
C TYR A 33 -0.02 -9.21 -9.62
N ASN A 34 -1.06 -8.39 -9.80
CA ASN A 34 -1.21 -7.54 -10.97
C ASN A 34 -1.42 -6.08 -10.54
N SER A 35 -0.49 -5.21 -10.90
CA SER A 35 -0.53 -3.79 -10.55
C SER A 35 -1.14 -2.99 -11.70
N LYS A 36 -2.03 -2.04 -11.38
CA LYS A 36 -2.50 -1.02 -12.31
C LYS A 36 -1.82 0.30 -12.01
N GLU A 37 -1.20 0.87 -13.03
CA GLU A 37 -0.54 2.17 -12.94
C GLU A 37 -1.23 3.20 -13.81
N VAL A 38 -1.31 4.44 -13.32
CA VAL A 38 -1.80 5.60 -14.07
C VAL A 38 -0.83 6.73 -13.81
N ASN A 39 -0.27 7.32 -14.88
CA ASN A 39 0.73 8.40 -14.79
C ASN A 39 1.94 8.06 -13.91
N GLY A 40 2.38 6.79 -13.92
CA GLY A 40 3.50 6.31 -13.11
C GLY A 40 3.18 6.06 -11.62
N LEU A 41 1.91 6.19 -11.21
CA LEU A 41 1.46 5.89 -9.85
C LEU A 41 0.65 4.59 -9.82
N LYS A 42 0.94 3.71 -8.85
CA LYS A 42 0.19 2.46 -8.65
C LYS A 42 -1.16 2.75 -8.01
N VAL A 43 -2.21 2.83 -8.81
CA VAL A 43 -3.58 3.14 -8.32
C VAL A 43 -4.31 1.93 -7.77
N SER A 44 -3.96 0.71 -8.23
CA SER A 44 -4.46 -0.52 -7.63
C SER A 44 -3.51 -1.70 -7.78
N GLN A 45 -3.72 -2.74 -6.96
CA GLN A 45 -3.04 -4.02 -7.09
C GLN A 45 -4.01 -5.15 -6.77
N SER A 46 -4.27 -6.01 -7.75
CA SER A 46 -5.02 -7.25 -7.56
C SER A 46 -4.09 -8.37 -7.13
N VAL A 47 -4.52 -9.17 -6.17
CA VAL A 47 -3.87 -10.39 -5.71
C VAL A 47 -4.80 -11.56 -6.03
N TYR A 48 -4.23 -12.56 -6.70
CA TYR A 48 -4.93 -13.79 -7.07
C TYR A 48 -4.31 -14.96 -6.32
N LYS A 49 -5.13 -15.93 -5.91
CA LYS A 49 -4.64 -17.25 -5.52
C LYS A 49 -4.31 -18.04 -6.78
N ASN A 50 -3.17 -18.74 -6.79
CA ASN A 50 -2.75 -19.60 -7.86
C ASN A 50 -2.89 -21.06 -7.45
N ASN A 51 -3.88 -21.75 -8.01
CA ASN A 51 -4.08 -23.18 -7.82
C ASN A 51 -3.78 -23.89 -9.14
N ASN A 52 -2.54 -24.35 -9.33
CA ASN A 52 -2.11 -25.07 -10.55
C ASN A 52 -2.43 -24.30 -11.85
N ASN A 53 -2.03 -23.03 -11.93
CA ASN A 53 -2.28 -22.10 -13.04
C ASN A 53 -3.74 -21.64 -13.20
N LEU A 54 -4.65 -22.07 -12.32
CA LEU A 54 -5.98 -21.45 -12.22
C LEU A 54 -5.92 -20.31 -11.21
N LEU A 55 -6.18 -19.09 -11.69
CA LEU A 55 -6.21 -17.89 -10.87
C LEU A 55 -7.61 -17.60 -10.35
N SER A 56 -7.75 -17.37 -9.05
CA SER A 56 -8.98 -16.88 -8.42
C SER A 56 -8.74 -15.58 -7.67
N ASN A 57 -9.73 -14.69 -7.67
CA ASN A 57 -9.67 -13.41 -6.96
C ASN A 57 -9.43 -13.64 -5.47
N TYR A 58 -8.61 -12.79 -4.85
CA TYR A 58 -8.34 -12.90 -3.43
C TYR A 58 -8.39 -11.55 -2.70
N LEU A 59 -7.49 -10.63 -3.04
CA LEU A 59 -7.45 -9.30 -2.45
C LEU A 59 -7.30 -8.25 -3.55
N GLU A 60 -7.79 -7.05 -3.30
CA GLU A 60 -7.48 -5.90 -4.12
C GLU A 60 -7.12 -4.72 -3.20
N TYR A 61 -6.04 -4.04 -3.54
CA TYR A 61 -5.57 -2.85 -2.87
C TYR A 61 -5.81 -1.63 -3.74
N HIS A 62 -6.38 -0.57 -3.19
CA HIS A 62 -6.61 0.71 -3.88
C HIS A 62 -5.82 1.81 -3.19
N PHE A 63 -5.18 2.67 -3.98
CA PHE A 63 -4.32 3.73 -3.47
C PHE A 63 -4.79 5.09 -3.96
N LYS A 64 -4.81 6.06 -3.05
CA LYS A 64 -5.04 7.47 -3.37
C LYS A 64 -3.81 8.28 -3.01
N TYR A 65 -3.61 9.33 -3.77
CA TYR A 65 -2.43 10.18 -3.70
C TYR A 65 -2.83 11.64 -3.50
N ASP A 66 -1.99 12.41 -2.84
CA ASP A 66 -2.09 13.87 -2.83
C ASP A 66 -1.40 14.50 -4.05
N ASP A 67 -1.42 15.84 -4.12
CA ASP A 67 -0.81 16.63 -5.20
C ASP A 67 0.73 16.48 -5.27
N GLN A 68 1.35 16.02 -4.18
CA GLN A 68 2.78 15.70 -4.11
C GLN A 68 3.07 14.24 -4.48
N GLN A 69 2.07 13.50 -4.95
CA GLN A 69 2.16 12.08 -5.30
C GLN A 69 2.53 11.17 -4.13
N ARG A 70 2.19 11.56 -2.89
CA ARG A 70 2.34 10.74 -1.68
C ARG A 70 1.05 9.98 -1.42
N ILE A 71 1.14 8.73 -0.95
CA ILE A 71 -0.05 7.92 -0.64
C ILE A 71 -0.77 8.54 0.57
N VAL A 72 -2.03 8.94 0.41
CA VAL A 72 -2.87 9.45 1.50
C VAL A 72 -3.89 8.43 1.98
N GLU A 73 -4.24 7.45 1.15
CA GLU A 73 -5.16 6.38 1.49
C GLU A 73 -4.74 5.08 0.81
N HIS A 74 -4.83 3.99 1.56
CA HIS A 74 -4.64 2.61 1.10
C HIS A 74 -5.81 1.77 1.61
N GLU A 75 -6.72 1.40 0.71
CA GLU A 75 -7.88 0.54 1.01
C GLU A 75 -7.56 -0.91 0.62
N ALA A 76 -8.03 -1.86 1.43
CA ALA A 76 -8.00 -3.27 1.10
C ALA A 76 -9.43 -3.83 1.07
N VAL A 77 -9.74 -4.52 -0.03
CA VAL A 77 -10.96 -5.31 -0.19
C VAL A 77 -10.59 -6.78 -0.42
N CYS A 78 -11.43 -7.70 0.05
CA CYS A 78 -11.25 -9.13 -0.18
C CYS A 78 -12.40 -9.70 -1.02
N TRP A 79 -12.09 -10.72 -1.80
CA TRP A 79 -13.08 -11.41 -2.59
C TRP A 79 -13.83 -12.43 -1.73
N ASP A 80 -15.15 -12.30 -1.67
CA ASP A 80 -16.04 -13.31 -1.06
C ASP A 80 -16.45 -14.30 -2.15
N GLU A 81 -15.86 -15.50 -2.11
CA GLU A 81 -16.12 -16.54 -3.08
C GLU A 81 -17.55 -17.08 -3.05
N ASN A 82 -18.23 -17.02 -1.90
CA ASN A 82 -19.59 -17.51 -1.76
C ASN A 82 -20.58 -16.52 -2.38
N GLN A 83 -20.37 -15.23 -2.12
CA GLN A 83 -21.25 -14.17 -2.60
C GLN A 83 -20.83 -13.60 -3.95
N LYS A 84 -19.67 -14.01 -4.49
CA LYS A 84 -19.07 -13.48 -5.73
C LYS A 84 -19.01 -11.96 -5.75
N THR A 85 -18.63 -11.36 -4.62
CA THR A 85 -18.53 -9.90 -4.45
C THR A 85 -17.28 -9.51 -3.68
N TRP A 86 -16.79 -8.30 -3.92
CA TRP A 86 -15.75 -7.68 -3.11
C TRP A 86 -16.32 -7.16 -1.79
N LYS A 87 -15.63 -7.45 -0.68
CA LYS A 87 -15.96 -6.99 0.67
C LYS A 87 -14.89 -6.05 1.17
N LYS A 88 -15.34 -4.94 1.77
CA LYS A 88 -14.47 -4.00 2.47
C LYS A 88 -13.84 -4.64 3.70
N VAL A 89 -12.53 -4.46 3.88
CA VAL A 89 -11.77 -5.03 4.99
C VAL A 89 -11.26 -3.92 5.89
N MET A 90 -10.36 -3.10 5.35
CA MET A 90 -9.68 -2.05 6.08
C MET A 90 -9.30 -0.89 5.17
N CYS A 91 -8.96 0.22 5.80
CA CYS A 91 -8.38 1.38 5.15
C CYS A 91 -7.27 1.93 6.05
N VAL A 92 -6.14 2.29 5.47
CA VAL A 92 -5.06 3.02 6.14
C VAL A 92 -4.99 4.41 5.55
N ARG A 93 -4.91 5.43 6.40
CA ARG A 93 -4.79 6.83 5.99
C ARG A 93 -3.52 7.44 6.52
N TYR A 94 -2.93 8.29 5.70
CA TYR A 94 -1.69 8.98 6.02
C TYR A 94 -1.95 10.49 6.05
N ALA A 95 -1.64 11.10 7.18
CA ALA A 95 -1.62 12.55 7.32
C ALA A 95 -0.16 13.00 7.41
N TYR A 96 0.22 13.88 6.48
CA TYR A 96 1.56 14.43 6.40
C TYR A 96 1.56 15.84 6.99
N ASP A 97 2.54 16.10 7.83
CA ASP A 97 2.89 17.42 8.35
C ASP A 97 4.41 17.61 8.13
N ASP A 98 4.94 18.81 8.36
CA ASP A 98 6.29 19.21 7.94
C ASP A 98 7.37 18.19 8.36
N ASN A 99 7.23 17.63 9.56
CA ASN A 99 8.26 16.79 10.19
C ASN A 99 7.71 15.41 10.60
N GLN A 100 6.47 15.07 10.25
CA GLN A 100 5.84 13.86 10.78
C GLN A 100 4.82 13.26 9.82
N VAL A 101 4.62 11.95 9.96
CA VAL A 101 3.56 11.21 9.28
C VAL A 101 2.75 10.47 10.33
N THR A 102 1.45 10.76 10.37
CA THR A 102 0.49 9.99 11.16
C THR A 102 -0.19 8.96 10.27
N THR A 103 -0.08 7.69 10.65
CA THR A 103 -0.74 6.56 10.00
C THR A 103 -1.91 6.11 10.85
N SER A 104 -3.14 6.31 10.39
CA SER A 104 -4.36 5.86 11.07
C SER A 104 -4.92 4.61 10.40
N TYR A 105 -5.24 3.60 11.21
CA TYR A 105 -5.86 2.36 10.75
C TYR A 105 -7.37 2.40 10.96
N TYR A 106 -8.11 1.96 9.95
CA TYR A 106 -9.56 1.86 9.99
C TYR A 106 -10.02 0.46 9.61
N LYS A 107 -11.00 -0.07 10.33
CA LYS A 107 -11.65 -1.34 10.01
C LYS A 107 -13.05 -1.10 9.46
N TRP A 108 -13.45 -1.86 8.45
CA TRP A 108 -14.83 -1.81 7.96
C TRP A 108 -15.81 -2.31 9.02
N SER A 109 -16.88 -1.54 9.27
CA SER A 109 -17.98 -1.94 10.13
C SER A 109 -19.23 -2.18 9.30
N ASN A 110 -19.65 -3.44 9.15
CA ASN A 110 -20.92 -3.78 8.50
C ASN A 110 -22.12 -3.13 9.20
N ARG A 111 -22.07 -2.98 10.53
CA ARG A 111 -23.13 -2.34 11.32
C ARG A 111 -23.27 -0.85 11.01
N LYS A 112 -22.15 -0.13 10.86
CA LYS A 112 -22.16 1.31 10.60
C LYS A 112 -22.13 1.67 9.11
N GLY A 113 -21.82 0.72 8.23
CA GLY A 113 -21.67 0.97 6.80
C GLY A 113 -20.49 1.89 6.46
N CYS A 114 -19.48 1.98 7.34
CA CYS A 114 -18.33 2.84 7.16
C CYS A 114 -17.06 2.25 7.78
N TYR A 115 -15.92 2.84 7.40
CA TYR A 115 -14.63 2.60 8.02
C TYR A 115 -14.56 3.32 9.37
N VAL A 116 -14.28 2.57 10.43
CA VAL A 116 -14.17 3.07 11.81
C VAL A 116 -12.72 3.02 12.22
N GLU A 117 -12.20 4.14 12.71
CA GLU A 117 -10.81 4.22 13.20
C GLU A 117 -10.59 3.26 14.37
N VAL A 118 -9.42 2.62 14.40
CA VAL A 118 -8.92 1.86 15.54
C VAL A 118 -7.76 2.64 16.13
N PRO A 119 -8.02 3.57 17.08
CA PRO A 119 -7.04 4.56 17.51
C PRO A 119 -5.79 3.92 18.15
N GLU A 120 -5.94 2.74 18.75
CA GLU A 120 -4.84 1.93 19.32
C GLU A 120 -3.83 1.45 18.29
N LYS A 121 -4.16 1.53 16.99
CA LYS A 121 -3.30 1.17 15.86
C LYS A 121 -2.76 2.39 15.13
N THR A 122 -3.13 3.59 15.55
CA THR A 122 -2.61 4.83 14.98
C THR A 122 -1.18 5.07 15.46
N VAL A 123 -0.29 5.37 14.52
CA VAL A 123 1.15 5.59 14.79
C VAL A 123 1.58 6.91 14.16
N THR A 124 2.27 7.74 14.93
CA THR A 124 2.95 8.94 14.41
C THR A 124 4.45 8.72 14.40
N MET A 125 5.06 8.92 13.24
CA MET A 125 6.51 8.83 13.05
C MET A 125 7.05 10.22 12.70
N TYR A 126 8.13 10.64 13.35
CA TYR A 126 8.85 11.86 12.99
C TYR A 126 9.84 11.57 11.88
N LEU A 127 9.79 12.37 10.82
CA LEU A 127 10.77 12.36 9.74
C LEU A 127 12.00 13.13 10.24
N THR A 128 13.10 12.42 10.48
CA THR A 128 14.34 13.06 10.90
C THR A 128 14.86 13.94 9.76
N ALA A 129 15.00 15.24 10.00
CA ALA A 129 15.78 16.12 9.14
C ALA A 129 17.24 15.63 9.16
N ARG A 130 17.83 15.46 7.98
CA ARG A 130 19.27 15.19 7.84
C ARG A 130 20.07 16.46 8.06
#